data_AF-A0A2D8KDS9-F1
#
_entry.id   AF-A0A2D8KDS9-F1
#
_cell.length_a   1.000
_cell.length_b   1.000
_cell.length_c   1.000
_cell.angle_alpha   90.00
_cell.angle_beta   90.00
_cell.angle_gamma   90.00
#
_symmetry.space_group_name_H-M   'P 1'
#
loop_
_entity.id
_entity.type
_entity.pdbx_description
1 polymer ?
#
loop_
_entity_poly.entity_id
_entity_poly.type
_entity_poly.pdbx_seq_one_letter_code
_entity_poly.pdbx_strand_id
1 'polypeptide(L)'
;MVLRYHFYIFVNIYKLFTGNTMKRLFNIITLSLSLAFAQDAASVASVQFDGTGLSDLETKTIYNYFMGELEKASDNPIQAQESVDQAVATLDLVTADCYKKDCLAAAQEAVASNVLLAGTLKFAKNKYRVKVYKMDTSNPGKVKSYKIRYKGDTDGFITELEILAWKIMGKEVPGRLNAKRKPNQESLFEQIAENPWAQRGAVLAVAGLGASSYLKNTAGASESQKRIDDLKKNDPNNIGISAHESSRDGAKSTAMLSLGVTVGSLAYGYFTGVFSEE
;
A
#
# COMPACT_ATOMS: atom_id res chain seq x y z
N MET A 1 24.14 -26.06 25.79
CA MET A 1 24.56 -26.44 27.16
C MET A 1 23.39 -26.50 28.16
N VAL A 2 22.30 -25.74 27.94
CA VAL A 2 21.10 -25.69 28.81
C VAL A 2 20.20 -26.95 28.73
N LEU A 3 20.19 -27.68 27.60
CA LEU A 3 19.39 -28.91 27.45
C LEU A 3 19.88 -30.11 28.29
N ARG A 4 21.17 -30.17 28.66
CA ARG A 4 21.72 -31.31 29.42
C ARG A 4 21.40 -31.24 30.91
N TYR A 5 21.17 -30.05 31.46
CA TYR A 5 20.85 -29.87 32.88
C TYR A 5 19.39 -30.21 33.21
N HIS A 6 18.45 -29.97 32.29
CA HIS A 6 17.04 -30.31 32.51
C HIS A 6 16.75 -31.81 32.45
N PHE A 7 17.50 -32.56 31.64
CA PHE A 7 17.34 -34.02 31.54
C PHE A 7 17.76 -34.74 32.84
N TYR A 8 18.76 -34.20 33.55
CA TYR A 8 19.27 -34.79 34.79
C TYR A 8 18.31 -34.61 35.98
N ILE A 9 17.57 -33.49 36.04
CA ILE A 9 16.56 -33.25 37.08
C ILE A 9 15.35 -34.16 36.88
N PHE A 10 14.91 -34.36 35.62
CA PHE A 10 13.80 -35.26 35.32
C PHE A 10 14.09 -36.70 35.73
N VAL A 11 15.26 -37.25 35.36
CA VAL A 11 15.60 -38.67 35.63
C VAL A 11 15.73 -38.97 37.14
N ASN A 12 16.18 -38.01 37.96
CA ASN A 12 16.41 -38.26 39.38
C ASN A 12 15.12 -38.21 40.23
N ILE A 13 14.07 -37.52 39.76
CA ILE A 13 12.76 -37.50 40.43
C ILE A 13 12.01 -38.83 40.22
N TYR A 14 12.23 -39.55 39.11
CA TYR A 14 11.58 -40.85 38.85
C TYR A 14 11.87 -41.92 39.91
N LYS A 15 13.00 -41.85 40.61
CA LYS A 15 13.38 -42.84 41.63
C LYS A 15 12.68 -42.67 42.99
N LEU A 16 11.98 -41.56 43.22
CA LEU A 16 11.31 -41.26 44.50
C LEU A 16 9.84 -41.68 44.56
N PHE A 17 9.25 -42.20 43.46
CA PHE A 17 7.80 -42.31 43.32
C PHE A 17 7.34 -43.75 43.00
N THR A 18 7.50 -44.66 43.96
CA THR A 18 7.12 -46.10 43.87
C THR A 18 5.77 -46.42 44.54
N GLY A 19 4.80 -45.49 44.53
CA GLY A 19 3.46 -45.69 45.10
C GLY A 19 2.35 -45.72 44.03
N ASN A 20 1.48 -46.74 44.08
CA ASN A 20 0.44 -46.99 43.06
C ASN A 20 -0.61 -45.86 42.93
N THR A 21 -0.82 -45.07 44.00
CA THR A 21 -1.66 -43.87 44.02
C THR A 21 -1.04 -42.66 43.31
N MET A 22 0.29 -42.55 43.30
CA MET A 22 0.99 -41.44 42.62
C MET A 22 1.11 -41.63 41.10
N LYS A 23 1.03 -42.87 40.60
CA LYS A 23 0.95 -43.12 39.14
C LYS A 23 -0.33 -42.55 38.52
N ARG A 24 -1.46 -42.57 39.25
CA ARG A 24 -2.72 -41.98 38.78
C ARG A 24 -2.66 -40.45 38.75
N LEU A 25 -2.05 -39.84 39.77
CA LEU A 25 -1.82 -38.40 39.81
C LEU A 25 -0.83 -37.96 38.73
N PHE A 26 0.22 -38.74 38.48
CA PHE A 26 1.18 -38.46 37.41
C PHE A 26 0.53 -38.56 36.03
N ASN A 27 -0.32 -39.56 35.77
CA ASN A 27 -1.06 -39.67 34.50
C ASN A 27 -2.01 -38.49 34.25
N ILE A 28 -2.68 -37.99 35.31
CA ILE A 28 -3.55 -36.80 35.22
C ILE A 28 -2.71 -35.54 34.97
N ILE A 29 -1.56 -35.41 35.63
CA ILE A 29 -0.64 -34.28 35.46
C ILE A 29 0.04 -34.29 34.08
N THR A 30 0.37 -35.46 33.53
CA THR A 30 0.91 -35.56 32.16
C THR A 30 -0.13 -35.23 31.09
N LEU A 31 -1.42 -35.52 31.33
CA LEU A 31 -2.50 -35.18 30.40
C LEU A 31 -2.81 -33.66 30.40
N SER A 32 -2.68 -32.99 31.55
CA SER A 32 -2.82 -31.53 31.63
C SER A 32 -1.59 -30.77 31.11
N LEU A 33 -0.39 -31.34 31.24
CA LEU A 33 0.83 -30.70 30.72
C LEU A 33 0.92 -30.75 29.18
N SER A 34 0.32 -31.76 28.52
CA SER A 34 0.22 -31.80 27.05
C SER A 34 -0.68 -30.70 26.46
N LEU A 35 -1.62 -30.13 27.22
CA LEU A 35 -2.44 -28.99 26.80
C LEU A 35 -1.73 -27.63 26.99
N ALA A 36 -0.65 -27.58 27.77
CA ALA A 36 0.12 -26.36 28.02
C ALA A 36 1.20 -26.07 26.96
N PHE A 37 1.41 -27.00 26.01
CA PHE A 37 2.35 -26.85 24.90
C PHE A 37 1.64 -26.84 23.54
N ALA A 38 0.48 -26.19 23.43
CA ALA A 38 0.16 -25.52 22.18
C ALA A 38 0.99 -24.23 22.19
N GLN A 39 2.26 -24.31 21.77
CA GLN A 39 3.01 -23.10 21.47
C GLN A 39 2.21 -22.36 20.41
N ASP A 40 1.76 -21.14 20.74
CA ASP A 40 1.35 -20.12 19.77
C ASP A 40 2.51 -19.93 18.79
N ALA A 41 2.55 -20.77 17.76
CA ALA A 41 3.47 -20.59 16.66
C ALA A 41 2.97 -19.34 15.96
N ALA A 42 3.78 -18.28 16.00
CA ALA A 42 3.49 -17.03 15.34
C ALA A 42 3.00 -17.32 13.92
N SER A 43 1.72 -17.06 13.62
CA SER A 43 1.13 -17.46 12.34
C SER A 43 0.31 -16.34 11.72
N VAL A 44 0.20 -16.37 10.40
CA VAL A 44 -0.59 -15.44 9.60
C VAL A 44 -1.77 -16.19 9.01
N ALA A 45 -2.97 -15.72 9.26
CA ALA A 45 -4.19 -16.21 8.61
C ALA A 45 -4.72 -15.15 7.64
N SER A 46 -5.24 -15.60 6.52
CA SER A 46 -5.91 -14.73 5.55
C SER A 46 -7.24 -15.34 5.16
N VAL A 47 -8.31 -14.57 5.33
CA VAL A 47 -9.65 -14.91 4.84
C VAL A 47 -9.71 -14.59 3.36
N GLN A 48 -10.29 -15.49 2.57
CA GLN A 48 -10.50 -15.26 1.14
C GLN A 48 -11.21 -13.93 0.91
N PHE A 49 -10.74 -13.16 -0.07
CA PHE A 49 -11.35 -11.87 -0.35
C PHE A 49 -12.77 -12.03 -0.89
N ASP A 50 -13.69 -11.25 -0.33
CA ASP A 50 -15.04 -11.13 -0.87
C ASP A 50 -15.00 -10.40 -2.23
N GLY A 51 -15.44 -11.10 -3.26
CA GLY A 51 -15.34 -10.72 -4.66
C GLY A 51 -16.64 -10.14 -5.20
N THR A 52 -16.63 -8.91 -5.71
CA THR A 52 -17.78 -8.33 -6.43
C THR A 52 -17.40 -7.90 -7.84
N GLY A 53 -18.18 -8.31 -8.84
CA GLY A 53 -17.99 -7.92 -10.25
C GLY A 53 -16.92 -8.72 -10.99
N LEU A 54 -16.46 -9.82 -10.39
CA LEU A 54 -15.63 -10.87 -10.99
C LEU A 54 -16.34 -12.21 -10.75
N SER A 55 -15.99 -13.25 -11.51
CA SER A 55 -16.40 -14.61 -11.17
C SER A 55 -15.68 -15.15 -9.93
N ASP A 56 -16.25 -16.15 -9.28
CA ASP A 56 -15.63 -16.80 -8.11
C ASP A 56 -14.26 -17.38 -8.45
N LEU A 57 -14.11 -17.95 -9.65
CA LEU A 57 -12.84 -18.48 -10.13
C LEU A 57 -11.78 -17.38 -10.32
N GLU A 58 -12.16 -16.23 -10.88
CA GLU A 58 -11.25 -15.09 -11.03
C GLU A 58 -10.85 -14.52 -9.67
N THR A 59 -11.81 -14.33 -8.77
CA THR A 59 -11.56 -13.85 -7.41
C THR A 59 -10.61 -14.80 -6.67
N LYS A 60 -10.86 -16.11 -6.72
CA LYS A 60 -10.01 -17.13 -6.11
C LYS A 60 -8.61 -17.16 -6.73
N THR A 61 -8.51 -17.04 -8.05
CA THR A 61 -7.22 -17.02 -8.75
C THR A 61 -6.39 -15.81 -8.34
N ILE A 62 -6.99 -14.62 -8.31
CA ILE A 62 -6.36 -13.38 -7.87
C ILE A 62 -5.92 -13.49 -6.42
N TYR A 63 -6.78 -14.03 -5.56
CA TYR A 63 -6.45 -14.29 -4.17
C TYR A 63 -5.28 -15.28 -4.01
N ASN A 64 -5.20 -16.32 -4.84
CA ASN A 64 -4.07 -17.26 -4.81
C ASN A 64 -2.75 -16.59 -5.21
N TYR A 65 -2.75 -15.65 -6.16
CA TYR A 65 -1.56 -14.83 -6.45
C TYR A 65 -1.13 -14.02 -5.23
N PHE A 66 -2.09 -13.39 -4.53
CA PHE A 66 -1.82 -12.70 -3.28
C PHE A 66 -1.22 -13.64 -2.23
N MET A 67 -1.81 -14.80 -2.00
CA MET A 67 -1.35 -15.77 -1.00
C MET A 67 0.05 -16.31 -1.31
N GLY A 68 0.31 -16.65 -2.57
CA GLY A 68 1.63 -17.14 -2.98
C GLY A 68 2.73 -16.09 -2.84
N GLU A 69 2.39 -14.79 -2.90
CA GLU A 69 3.34 -13.72 -2.63
C GLU A 69 3.43 -13.37 -1.14
N LEU A 70 2.32 -13.45 -0.41
CA LEU A 70 2.26 -13.28 1.03
C LEU A 70 3.13 -14.30 1.76
N GLU A 71 3.13 -15.56 1.32
CA GLU A 71 3.99 -16.61 1.86
C GLU A 71 5.48 -16.27 1.73
N LYS A 72 5.88 -15.61 0.64
CA LYS A 72 7.27 -15.15 0.44
C LYS A 72 7.61 -13.92 1.29
N ALA A 73 6.64 -13.08 1.56
CA ALA A 73 6.80 -11.85 2.34
C ALA A 73 6.75 -12.09 3.86
N SER A 74 6.11 -13.17 4.30
CA SER A 74 5.94 -13.47 5.71
C SER A 74 7.15 -14.22 6.28
N ASP A 75 7.61 -13.81 7.47
CA ASP A 75 8.58 -14.59 8.25
C ASP A 75 7.91 -15.75 9.01
N ASN A 76 6.59 -15.68 9.15
CA ASN A 76 5.77 -16.62 9.91
C ASN A 76 4.99 -17.55 8.96
N PRO A 77 4.73 -18.80 9.36
CA PRO A 77 3.89 -19.71 8.59
C PRO A 77 2.51 -19.10 8.29
N ILE A 78 2.08 -19.25 7.04
CA ILE A 78 0.71 -18.93 6.61
C ILE A 78 -0.18 -20.14 6.88
N GLN A 79 -1.34 -19.92 7.51
CA GLN A 79 -2.29 -21.00 7.75
C GLN A 79 -2.92 -21.49 6.45
N ALA A 80 -3.25 -22.79 6.41
CA ALA A 80 -3.93 -23.39 5.27
C ALA A 80 -5.32 -22.77 5.09
N GLN A 81 -5.65 -22.41 3.86
CA GLN A 81 -6.89 -21.69 3.55
C GLN A 81 -8.14 -22.44 4.02
N GLU A 82 -8.17 -23.77 3.83
CA GLU A 82 -9.30 -24.60 4.26
C GLU A 82 -9.56 -24.51 5.78
N SER A 83 -8.50 -24.49 6.59
CA SER A 83 -8.61 -24.35 8.04
C SER A 83 -9.12 -22.97 8.44
N VAL A 84 -8.64 -21.93 7.75
CA VAL A 84 -9.11 -20.55 7.98
C VAL A 84 -10.59 -20.43 7.61
N ASP A 85 -10.99 -20.90 6.43
CA ASP A 85 -12.35 -20.83 5.93
C ASP A 85 -13.34 -21.52 6.88
N GLN A 86 -12.97 -22.70 7.40
CA GLN A 86 -13.77 -23.44 8.37
C GLN A 86 -13.92 -22.67 9.70
N ALA A 87 -12.83 -22.06 10.18
CA ALA A 87 -12.84 -21.34 11.45
C ALA A 87 -13.68 -20.05 11.42
N VAL A 88 -13.77 -19.39 10.26
CA VAL A 88 -14.51 -18.12 10.13
C VAL A 88 -15.89 -18.25 9.49
N ALA A 89 -16.28 -19.45 9.04
CA ALA A 89 -17.50 -19.69 8.23
C ALA A 89 -18.79 -19.15 8.84
N THR A 90 -18.91 -19.17 10.17
CA THR A 90 -20.14 -18.75 10.89
C THR A 90 -20.02 -17.36 11.51
N LEU A 91 -18.90 -16.68 11.32
CA LEU A 91 -18.65 -15.37 11.92
C LEU A 91 -19.21 -14.25 11.06
N ASP A 92 -19.60 -13.15 11.70
CA ASP A 92 -20.10 -11.94 11.04
C ASP A 92 -19.11 -11.34 10.03
N LEU A 93 -17.81 -11.68 10.14
CA LEU A 93 -16.81 -11.32 9.14
C LEU A 93 -17.18 -11.84 7.75
N VAL A 94 -17.70 -13.07 7.66
CA VAL A 94 -18.06 -13.75 6.40
C VAL A 94 -19.56 -13.65 6.11
N THR A 95 -20.41 -13.73 7.13
CA THR A 95 -21.87 -13.77 6.92
C THR A 95 -22.51 -12.39 6.76
N ALA A 96 -21.83 -11.33 7.22
CA ALA A 96 -22.35 -9.96 7.24
C ALA A 96 -21.32 -8.90 6.78
N ASP A 97 -20.22 -9.33 6.15
CA ASP A 97 -19.13 -8.45 5.68
C ASP A 97 -18.61 -7.47 6.77
N CYS A 98 -18.52 -7.94 8.01
CA CYS A 98 -18.14 -7.11 9.13
C CYS A 98 -16.61 -6.94 9.25
N TYR A 99 -16.09 -5.84 8.72
CA TYR A 99 -14.66 -5.48 8.84
C TYR A 99 -14.36 -4.49 9.98
N LYS A 100 -15.22 -4.44 11.00
CA LYS A 100 -14.99 -3.64 12.22
C LYS A 100 -14.01 -4.38 13.13
N LYS A 101 -13.44 -3.64 14.07
CA LYS A 101 -12.48 -4.16 15.05
C LYS A 101 -12.98 -5.43 15.74
N ASP A 102 -14.21 -5.42 16.25
CA ASP A 102 -14.70 -6.52 17.08
C ASP A 102 -14.91 -7.82 16.26
N CYS A 103 -15.40 -7.70 15.03
CA CYS A 103 -15.57 -8.83 14.12
C CYS A 103 -14.22 -9.41 13.65
N LEU A 104 -13.26 -8.54 13.33
CA LEU A 104 -11.91 -8.98 12.97
C LEU A 104 -11.19 -9.62 14.16
N ALA A 105 -11.42 -9.14 15.38
CA ALA A 105 -10.86 -9.73 16.60
C ALA A 105 -11.41 -11.14 16.85
N ALA A 106 -12.74 -11.30 16.75
CA ALA A 106 -13.37 -12.61 16.87
C ALA A 106 -12.87 -13.60 15.81
N ALA A 107 -12.69 -13.15 14.57
CA ALA A 107 -12.13 -13.97 13.51
C ALA A 107 -10.66 -14.34 13.75
N GLN A 108 -9.85 -13.41 14.27
CA GLN A 108 -8.45 -13.67 14.56
C GLN A 108 -8.28 -14.69 15.70
N GLU A 109 -9.15 -14.59 16.71
CA GLU A 109 -9.22 -15.54 17.81
C GLU A 109 -9.65 -16.93 17.32
N ALA A 110 -10.68 -17.01 16.45
CA ALA A 110 -11.17 -18.27 15.91
C ALA A 110 -10.12 -19.03 15.10
N VAL A 111 -9.29 -18.34 14.33
CA VAL A 111 -8.18 -18.96 13.57
C VAL A 111 -6.92 -19.15 14.41
N ALA A 112 -6.88 -18.64 15.65
CA ALA A 112 -5.70 -18.65 16.53
C ALA A 112 -4.42 -18.15 15.82
N SER A 113 -4.50 -16.97 15.18
CA SER A 113 -3.36 -16.37 14.46
C SER A 113 -2.89 -15.06 15.11
N ASN A 114 -1.63 -14.72 14.89
CA ASN A 114 -1.05 -13.47 15.38
C ASN A 114 -1.36 -12.30 14.46
N VAL A 115 -1.56 -12.61 13.17
CA VAL A 115 -1.95 -11.66 12.14
C VAL A 115 -3.12 -12.24 11.38
N LEU A 116 -4.25 -11.54 11.42
CA LEU A 116 -5.39 -11.81 10.54
C LEU A 116 -5.44 -10.79 9.41
N LEU A 117 -5.58 -11.30 8.18
CA LEU A 117 -5.90 -10.52 7.00
C LEU A 117 -7.30 -10.87 6.51
N ALA A 118 -8.10 -9.85 6.21
CA ALA A 118 -9.39 -10.01 5.56
C ALA A 118 -9.59 -8.86 4.58
N GLY A 119 -10.31 -9.06 3.48
CA GLY A 119 -10.42 -8.00 2.50
C GLY A 119 -11.49 -8.20 1.46
N THR A 120 -11.66 -7.17 0.64
CA THR A 120 -12.61 -7.15 -0.47
C THR A 120 -11.89 -6.90 -1.78
N LEU A 121 -12.37 -7.52 -2.85
CA LEU A 121 -11.94 -7.35 -4.22
C LEU A 121 -13.14 -6.95 -5.08
N LYS A 122 -13.14 -5.72 -5.57
CA LYS A 122 -14.22 -5.19 -6.41
C LYS A 122 -13.71 -4.80 -7.79
N PHE A 123 -14.33 -5.35 -8.82
CA PHE A 123 -14.15 -4.90 -10.19
C PHE A 123 -15.39 -4.17 -10.68
N ALA A 124 -15.26 -2.89 -11.00
CA ALA A 124 -16.36 -2.10 -11.56
C ALA A 124 -15.85 -0.91 -12.35
N LYS A 125 -16.50 -0.62 -13.49
CA LYS A 125 -16.11 0.46 -14.42
C LYS A 125 -14.66 0.33 -14.90
N ASN A 126 -14.23 -0.89 -15.25
CA ASN A 126 -12.86 -1.23 -15.68
C ASN A 126 -11.79 -0.83 -14.66
N LYS A 127 -12.10 -0.95 -13.36
CA LYS A 127 -11.19 -0.65 -12.26
C LYS A 127 -11.26 -1.73 -11.19
N TYR A 128 -10.10 -2.24 -10.80
CA TYR A 128 -9.91 -3.07 -9.64
C TYR A 128 -9.78 -2.20 -8.39
N ARG A 129 -10.47 -2.61 -7.33
CA ARG A 129 -10.41 -2.01 -6.00
C ARG A 129 -10.22 -3.10 -4.98
N VAL A 130 -9.11 -3.03 -4.26
CA VAL A 130 -8.84 -3.93 -3.13
C VAL A 130 -8.80 -3.13 -1.86
N LYS A 131 -9.39 -3.68 -0.79
CA LYS A 131 -9.20 -3.18 0.56
C LYS A 131 -8.92 -4.35 1.48
N VAL A 132 -7.72 -4.37 2.06
CA VAL A 132 -7.30 -5.39 3.03
C VAL A 132 -7.21 -4.76 4.42
N TYR A 133 -7.77 -5.44 5.41
CA TYR A 133 -7.72 -5.11 6.81
C TYR A 133 -6.74 -6.07 7.49
N LYS A 134 -5.78 -5.51 8.22
CA LYS A 134 -4.83 -6.23 9.04
C LYS A 134 -5.17 -6.02 10.51
N MET A 135 -5.35 -7.13 11.22
CA MET A 135 -5.33 -7.16 12.67
C MET A 135 -4.07 -7.91 13.12
N ASP A 136 -3.43 -7.41 14.18
CA ASP A 136 -2.14 -7.89 14.65
C ASP A 136 -2.11 -7.88 16.18
N THR A 137 -1.78 -9.02 16.78
CA THR A 137 -1.62 -9.17 18.24
C THR A 137 -0.58 -8.23 18.82
N SER A 138 0.43 -7.83 18.04
CA SER A 138 1.49 -6.90 18.46
C SER A 138 0.97 -5.47 18.67
N ASN A 139 -0.21 -5.15 18.13
CA ASN A 139 -0.82 -3.83 18.25
C ASN A 139 -2.31 -3.96 18.59
N PRO A 140 -2.61 -4.44 19.81
CA PRO A 140 -3.95 -4.88 20.16
C PRO A 140 -4.95 -3.74 20.02
N GLY A 141 -6.06 -4.04 19.36
CA GLY A 141 -7.16 -3.12 19.20
C GLY A 141 -7.00 -2.03 18.15
N LYS A 142 -5.97 -2.09 17.30
CA LYS A 142 -5.86 -1.30 16.07
C LYS A 142 -6.08 -2.18 14.84
N VAL A 143 -6.86 -1.69 13.88
CA VAL A 143 -7.02 -2.29 12.55
C VAL A 143 -6.33 -1.39 11.55
N LYS A 144 -5.34 -1.91 10.82
CA LYS A 144 -4.70 -1.16 9.73
C LYS A 144 -5.33 -1.57 8.40
N SER A 145 -5.72 -0.61 7.57
CA SER A 145 -6.26 -0.90 6.25
C SER A 145 -5.29 -0.50 5.14
N TYR A 146 -5.20 -1.34 4.11
CA TYR A 146 -4.43 -1.10 2.90
C TYR A 146 -5.37 -1.11 1.70
N LYS A 147 -5.12 -0.26 0.71
CA LYS A 147 -6.03 -0.07 -0.44
C LYS A 147 -5.25 -0.09 -1.75
N ILE A 148 -5.87 -0.64 -2.78
CA ILE A 148 -5.42 -0.51 -4.17
C ILE A 148 -6.58 0.06 -4.98
N ARG A 149 -6.28 1.04 -5.83
CA ARG A 149 -7.17 1.47 -6.92
C ARG A 149 -6.39 1.36 -8.23
N TYR A 150 -6.77 0.39 -9.05
CA TYR A 150 -6.04 0.10 -10.27
C TYR A 150 -6.95 0.13 -11.49
N LYS A 151 -6.52 0.90 -12.50
CA LYS A 151 -7.15 0.95 -13.82
C LYS A 151 -6.12 0.45 -14.83
N GLY A 152 -6.39 -0.70 -15.43
CA GLY A 152 -5.48 -1.34 -16.38
C GLY A 152 -5.84 -2.81 -16.58
N ASP A 153 -4.89 -3.56 -17.11
CA ASP A 153 -5.02 -5.00 -17.35
C ASP A 153 -4.79 -5.83 -16.08
N THR A 154 -5.27 -7.07 -16.10
CA THR A 154 -5.24 -7.97 -14.94
C THR A 154 -3.82 -8.25 -14.45
N ASP A 155 -2.84 -8.41 -15.33
CA ASP A 155 -1.45 -8.70 -14.95
C ASP A 155 -0.81 -7.53 -14.17
N GLY A 156 -1.08 -6.31 -14.61
CA GLY A 156 -0.63 -5.11 -13.90
C GLY A 156 -1.30 -4.99 -12.53
N PHE A 157 -2.57 -5.36 -12.42
CA PHE A 157 -3.27 -5.43 -11.15
C PHE A 157 -2.70 -6.51 -10.21
N ILE A 158 -2.41 -7.71 -10.72
CA ILE A 158 -1.77 -8.80 -9.96
C ILE A 158 -0.44 -8.31 -9.39
N THR A 159 0.36 -7.57 -10.16
CA THR A 159 1.62 -6.99 -9.68
C THR A 159 1.41 -6.02 -8.50
N GLU A 160 0.40 -5.14 -8.56
CA GLU A 160 0.07 -4.26 -7.42
C GLU A 160 -0.38 -5.05 -6.19
N LEU A 161 -1.11 -6.15 -6.40
CA LEU A 161 -1.57 -7.03 -5.35
C LEU A 161 -0.42 -7.80 -4.68
N GLU A 162 0.54 -8.27 -5.48
CA GLU A 162 1.79 -8.87 -5.00
C GLU A 162 2.57 -7.85 -4.15
N ILE A 163 2.73 -6.61 -4.61
CA ILE A 163 3.37 -5.51 -3.87
C ILE A 163 2.65 -5.25 -2.54
N LEU A 164 1.31 -5.31 -2.53
CA LEU A 164 0.51 -5.13 -1.33
C LEU A 164 0.84 -6.15 -0.25
N ALA A 165 1.09 -7.42 -0.62
CA ALA A 165 1.45 -8.47 0.33
C ALA A 165 2.72 -8.10 1.13
N TRP A 166 3.77 -7.63 0.44
CA TRP A 166 5.00 -7.13 1.08
C TRP A 166 4.75 -5.93 2.00
N LYS A 167 3.95 -4.96 1.54
CA LYS A 167 3.59 -3.78 2.34
C LYS A 167 2.81 -4.15 3.60
N ILE A 168 1.88 -5.10 3.52
CA ILE A 168 1.08 -5.59 4.66
C ILE A 168 1.98 -6.22 5.73
N MET A 169 2.98 -6.98 5.29
CA MET A 169 3.98 -7.61 6.16
C MET A 169 5.06 -6.63 6.64
N GLY A 170 5.05 -5.38 6.17
CA GLY A 170 6.04 -4.38 6.56
C GLY A 170 7.44 -4.68 6.02
N LYS A 171 7.52 -5.40 4.89
CA LYS A 171 8.78 -5.77 4.23
C LYS A 171 9.06 -4.89 3.02
N GLU A 172 10.33 -4.82 2.65
CA GLU A 172 10.76 -4.14 1.44
C GLU A 172 10.27 -4.89 0.20
N VAL A 173 9.74 -4.15 -0.78
CA VAL A 173 9.23 -4.73 -2.02
C VAL A 173 10.40 -5.18 -2.89
N PRO A 174 10.48 -6.47 -3.27
CA PRO A 174 11.61 -6.97 -4.04
C PRO A 174 11.69 -6.33 -5.42
N GLY A 175 12.91 -6.07 -5.90
CA GLY A 175 13.17 -5.37 -7.16
C GLY A 175 12.47 -5.98 -8.38
N ARG A 176 12.25 -7.30 -8.39
CA ARG A 176 11.48 -8.00 -9.45
C ARG A 176 10.04 -7.51 -9.60
N LEU A 177 9.39 -7.09 -8.52
CA LEU A 177 8.03 -6.56 -8.56
C LEU A 177 8.02 -5.11 -9.01
N ASN A 178 8.97 -4.32 -8.50
CA ASN A 178 9.15 -2.92 -8.95
C ASN A 178 9.44 -2.84 -10.45
N ALA A 179 10.21 -3.79 -11.00
CA ALA A 179 10.50 -3.86 -12.44
C ALA A 179 9.27 -4.25 -13.29
N LYS A 180 8.36 -5.07 -12.77
CA LYS A 180 7.12 -5.46 -13.46
C LYS A 180 6.01 -4.41 -13.36
N ARG A 181 6.14 -3.48 -12.40
CA ARG A 181 5.11 -2.49 -12.10
C ARG A 181 4.89 -1.56 -13.29
N LYS A 182 3.70 -1.63 -13.90
CA LYS A 182 3.33 -0.73 -14.99
C LYS A 182 3.05 0.67 -14.44
N PRO A 183 3.47 1.74 -15.12
CA PRO A 183 3.13 3.10 -14.70
C PRO A 183 1.62 3.33 -14.85
N ASN A 184 0.90 3.29 -13.73
CA ASN A 184 -0.51 3.68 -13.67
C ASN A 184 -0.58 5.11 -13.11
N GLN A 185 -1.19 6.03 -13.87
CA GLN A 185 -1.39 7.43 -13.46
C GLN A 185 -2.05 7.53 -12.09
N GLU A 186 -3.09 6.72 -11.80
CA GLU A 186 -3.76 6.73 -10.48
C GLU A 186 -2.81 6.30 -9.36
N SER A 187 -1.98 5.28 -9.60
CA SER A 187 -0.98 4.82 -8.63
C SER A 187 0.18 5.81 -8.45
N LEU A 188 0.51 6.59 -9.49
CA LEU A 188 1.50 7.66 -9.42
C LEU A 188 0.97 8.81 -8.57
N PHE A 189 -0.27 9.24 -8.80
CA PHE A 189 -0.92 10.25 -7.97
C PHE A 189 -1.10 9.79 -6.52
N GLU A 190 -1.42 8.51 -6.30
CA GLU A 190 -1.53 7.94 -4.94
C GLU A 190 -0.16 7.86 -4.25
N GLN A 191 0.91 7.47 -4.95
CA GLN A 191 2.28 7.51 -4.41
C GLN A 191 2.77 8.92 -4.11
N ILE A 192 2.46 9.87 -4.99
CA ILE A 192 2.73 11.28 -4.74
C ILE A 192 1.94 11.70 -3.50
N ALA A 193 0.65 11.36 -3.39
CA ALA A 193 -0.18 11.73 -2.26
C ALA A 193 0.24 11.09 -0.92
N GLU A 194 0.78 9.87 -0.92
CA GLU A 194 1.18 9.14 0.29
C GLU A 194 2.58 9.51 0.81
N ASN A 195 3.44 10.14 -0.01
CA ASN A 195 4.80 10.49 0.38
C ASN A 195 5.00 12.03 0.41
N PRO A 196 5.22 12.64 1.59
CA PRO A 196 5.41 14.08 1.72
C PRO A 196 6.53 14.66 0.84
N TRP A 197 7.65 13.95 0.69
CA TRP A 197 8.75 14.40 -0.18
C TRP A 197 8.38 14.31 -1.66
N ALA A 198 7.58 13.31 -2.05
CA ALA A 198 7.05 13.20 -3.41
C ALA A 198 6.02 14.31 -3.72
N GLN A 199 5.15 14.67 -2.75
CA GLN A 199 4.25 15.82 -2.88
C GLN A 199 5.05 17.11 -3.10
N ARG A 200 6.09 17.36 -2.27
CA ARG A 200 6.99 18.51 -2.43
C ARG A 200 7.64 18.53 -3.81
N GLY A 201 8.19 17.39 -4.23
CA GLY A 201 8.82 17.24 -5.54
C GLY A 201 7.86 17.57 -6.68
N ALA A 202 6.61 17.10 -6.61
CA ALA A 202 5.60 17.38 -7.63
C ALA A 202 5.22 18.87 -7.69
N VAL A 203 5.00 19.52 -6.54
CA VAL A 203 4.68 20.97 -6.50
C VAL A 203 5.85 21.80 -7.04
N LEU A 204 7.09 21.49 -6.63
CA LEU A 204 8.28 22.17 -7.12
C LEU A 204 8.53 21.92 -8.60
N ALA A 205 8.24 20.72 -9.11
CA ALA A 205 8.33 20.43 -10.53
C ALA A 205 7.35 21.28 -11.35
N VAL A 206 6.09 21.39 -10.93
CA VAL A 206 5.08 22.24 -11.59
C VAL A 206 5.49 23.71 -11.53
N ALA A 207 5.92 24.19 -10.37
CA ALA A 207 6.38 25.57 -10.19
C ALA A 207 7.63 25.86 -11.05
N GLY A 208 8.60 24.94 -11.07
CA GLY A 208 9.82 25.07 -11.87
C GLY A 208 9.55 25.08 -13.38
N LEU A 209 8.63 24.24 -13.86
CA LEU A 209 8.18 24.24 -15.25
C LEU A 209 7.48 25.56 -15.60
N GLY A 210 6.61 26.07 -14.72
CA GLY A 210 5.95 27.36 -14.89
C GLY A 210 6.95 28.52 -14.92
N ALA A 211 7.91 28.57 -14.01
CA ALA A 211 8.93 29.60 -13.95
C ALA A 211 9.84 29.58 -15.18
N SER A 212 10.27 28.39 -15.61
CA SER A 212 11.07 28.22 -16.84
C SER A 212 10.29 28.66 -18.08
N SER A 213 9.02 28.29 -18.19
CA SER A 213 8.14 28.74 -19.28
C SER A 213 7.95 30.26 -19.26
N TYR A 214 7.75 30.87 -18.09
CA TYR A 214 7.66 32.33 -17.94
C TYR A 214 8.90 33.04 -18.46
N LEU A 215 10.10 32.58 -18.07
CA LEU A 215 11.37 33.17 -18.50
C LEU A 215 11.57 33.05 -20.01
N LYS A 216 11.32 31.87 -20.59
CA LYS A 216 11.43 31.64 -22.04
C LYS A 216 10.49 32.53 -22.84
N ASN A 217 9.23 32.63 -22.43
CA ASN A 217 8.23 33.43 -23.15
C ASN A 217 8.47 34.93 -22.96
N THR A 218 8.97 35.38 -21.80
CA THR A 218 9.39 36.77 -21.60
C THR A 218 10.58 37.14 -22.49
N ALA A 219 11.57 36.24 -22.62
CA ALA A 219 12.69 36.43 -23.53
C ALA A 219 12.23 36.48 -25.00
N GLY A 220 11.33 35.58 -25.40
CA GLY A 220 10.71 35.59 -26.72
C GLY A 220 9.95 36.88 -27.02
N ALA A 221 9.19 37.40 -26.06
CA ALA A 221 8.50 38.68 -26.20
C ALA A 221 9.48 39.86 -26.36
N SER A 222 10.59 39.87 -25.62
CA SER A 222 11.63 40.90 -25.74
C SER A 222 12.29 40.87 -27.12
N GLU A 223 12.58 39.68 -27.65
CA GLU A 223 13.17 39.54 -28.98
C GLU A 223 12.20 40.02 -30.07
N SER A 224 10.92 39.65 -29.99
CA SER A 224 9.90 40.17 -30.91
C SER A 224 9.75 41.70 -30.82
N GLN A 225 9.89 42.29 -29.62
CA GLN A 225 9.88 43.74 -29.46
C GLN A 225 11.06 44.43 -30.18
N LYS A 226 12.28 43.90 -30.04
CA LYS A 226 13.45 44.44 -30.75
C LYS A 226 13.25 44.42 -32.26
N ARG A 227 12.69 43.33 -32.79
CA ARG A 227 12.39 43.22 -34.23
C ARG A 227 11.35 44.24 -34.67
N ILE A 228 10.32 44.49 -33.87
CA ILE A 228 9.34 45.55 -34.14
C ILE A 228 10.02 46.92 -34.19
N ASP A 229 10.88 47.22 -33.21
CA ASP A 229 11.56 48.52 -33.12
C ASP A 229 12.52 48.74 -34.30
N ASP A 230 13.28 47.70 -34.68
CA ASP A 230 14.17 47.70 -35.85
C ASP A 230 13.39 47.92 -37.16
N LEU A 231 12.25 47.22 -37.32
CA LEU A 231 11.40 47.39 -38.51
C LEU A 231 10.80 48.79 -38.56
N LYS A 232 10.23 49.29 -37.46
CA LYS A 232 9.64 50.63 -37.38
C LYS A 232 10.64 51.75 -37.66
N LYS A 233 11.90 51.55 -37.27
CA LYS A 233 12.99 52.49 -37.54
C LYS A 233 13.32 52.62 -39.03
N ASN A 234 13.21 51.53 -39.78
CA ASN A 234 13.55 51.48 -41.21
C ASN A 234 12.34 51.79 -42.11
N ASP A 235 11.19 51.19 -41.80
CA ASP A 235 9.92 51.38 -42.51
C ASP A 235 8.75 51.21 -41.52
N PRO A 236 8.12 52.31 -41.11
CA PRO A 236 6.97 52.29 -40.19
C PRO A 236 5.76 51.49 -40.70
N ASN A 237 5.65 51.27 -42.02
CA ASN A 237 4.54 50.56 -42.64
C ASN A 237 4.89 49.11 -43.01
N ASN A 238 5.99 48.59 -42.49
CA ASN A 238 6.45 47.25 -42.83
C ASN A 238 5.43 46.17 -42.41
N ILE A 239 5.01 45.35 -43.36
CA ILE A 239 3.99 44.30 -43.17
C ILE A 239 4.37 43.24 -42.14
N GLY A 240 5.67 43.08 -41.82
CA GLY A 240 6.16 42.13 -40.81
C GLY A 240 5.95 42.59 -39.36
N ILE A 241 5.65 43.88 -39.13
CA ILE A 241 5.45 44.45 -37.79
C ILE A 241 4.29 43.76 -37.07
N SER A 242 3.16 43.57 -37.76
CA SER A 242 1.95 42.99 -37.18
C SER A 242 2.14 41.53 -36.73
N ALA A 243 2.95 40.76 -37.46
CA ALA A 243 3.30 39.39 -37.11
C ALA A 243 4.16 39.33 -35.84
N HIS A 244 5.15 40.22 -35.71
CA HIS A 244 5.97 40.31 -34.50
C HIS A 244 5.17 40.85 -33.31
N GLU A 245 4.23 41.78 -33.52
CA GLU A 245 3.33 42.27 -32.46
C GLU A 245 2.44 41.15 -31.93
N SER A 246 1.84 40.36 -32.82
CA SER A 246 1.03 39.20 -32.47
C SER A 246 1.83 38.14 -31.72
N SER A 247 3.06 37.84 -32.17
CA SER A 247 3.97 36.90 -31.51
C SER A 247 4.38 37.39 -30.11
N ARG A 248 4.74 38.67 -29.98
CA ARG A 248 5.07 39.31 -28.70
C ARG A 248 3.91 39.20 -27.72
N ASP A 249 2.70 39.55 -28.16
CA ASP A 249 1.54 39.62 -27.28
C ASP A 249 1.07 38.21 -26.87
N GLY A 250 1.18 37.23 -27.78
CA GLY A 250 1.03 35.81 -27.47
C GLY A 250 2.04 35.35 -26.42
N ALA A 251 3.33 35.64 -26.61
CA ALA A 251 4.39 35.29 -25.68
C ALA A 251 4.19 35.95 -24.29
N LYS A 252 3.80 37.22 -24.24
CA LYS A 252 3.43 37.91 -22.98
C LYS A 252 2.27 37.22 -22.26
N SER A 253 1.24 36.83 -23.00
CA SER A 253 0.09 36.11 -22.44
C SER A 253 0.48 34.75 -21.87
N THR A 254 1.25 33.95 -22.63
CA THR A 254 1.78 32.66 -22.16
C THR A 254 2.71 32.81 -20.96
N ALA A 255 3.53 33.85 -20.92
CA ALA A 255 4.35 34.16 -19.75
C ALA A 255 3.44 34.41 -18.53
N MET A 256 2.45 35.30 -18.63
CA MET A 256 1.56 35.62 -17.52
C MET A 256 0.79 34.39 -16.99
N LEU A 257 0.33 33.52 -17.89
CA LEU A 257 -0.28 32.24 -17.51
C LEU A 257 0.71 31.33 -16.77
N SER A 258 1.94 31.20 -17.27
CA SER A 258 2.98 30.37 -16.65
C SER A 258 3.38 30.90 -15.26
N LEU A 259 3.40 32.22 -15.09
CA LEU A 259 3.58 32.86 -13.80
C LEU A 259 2.41 32.53 -12.85
N GLY A 260 1.18 32.59 -13.34
CA GLY A 260 -0.01 32.20 -12.58
C GLY A 260 0.04 30.75 -12.09
N VAL A 261 0.46 29.81 -12.95
CA VAL A 261 0.67 28.39 -12.57
C VAL A 261 1.77 28.27 -11.51
N THR A 262 2.85 29.03 -11.64
CA THR A 262 3.97 29.01 -10.68
C THR A 262 3.53 29.52 -9.31
N VAL A 263 2.92 30.71 -9.24
CA VAL A 263 2.45 31.30 -7.99
C VAL A 263 1.34 30.45 -7.38
N GLY A 264 0.40 29.97 -8.19
CA GLY A 264 -0.70 29.13 -7.74
C GLY A 264 -0.23 27.80 -7.16
N SER A 265 0.74 27.14 -7.78
CA SER A 265 1.31 25.88 -7.26
C SER A 265 2.09 26.08 -5.96
N LEU A 266 2.91 27.13 -5.86
CA LEU A 266 3.63 27.45 -4.62
C LEU A 266 2.69 27.84 -3.49
N ALA A 267 1.69 28.69 -3.75
CA ALA A 267 0.68 29.07 -2.77
C ALA A 267 -0.11 27.85 -2.30
N TYR A 268 -0.52 26.97 -3.23
CA TYR A 268 -1.16 25.70 -2.88
C TYR A 268 -0.28 24.86 -1.96
N GLY A 269 1.01 24.68 -2.29
CA GLY A 269 1.94 23.92 -1.45
C GLY A 269 2.14 24.53 -0.06
N TYR A 270 2.16 25.86 0.05
CA TYR A 270 2.23 26.56 1.34
C TYR A 270 0.98 26.34 2.19
N PHE A 271 -0.22 26.55 1.62
CA PHE A 271 -1.47 26.44 2.37
C PHE A 271 -1.85 25.00 2.72
N THR A 272 -1.40 24.03 1.93
CA THR A 272 -1.64 22.60 2.20
C THR A 272 -0.59 21.98 3.12
N GLY A 273 0.39 22.76 3.60
CA GLY A 273 1.46 22.24 4.47
C GLY A 273 2.45 21.32 3.74
N VAL A 274 2.42 21.24 2.41
CA VAL A 274 3.31 20.35 1.64
C VAL A 274 4.78 20.65 1.95
N PHE A 275 5.15 21.91 2.25
CA PHE A 275 6.52 22.30 2.56
C PHE A 275 6.91 22.25 4.06
N SER A 276 6.01 21.91 4.99
CA SER A 276 6.34 21.92 6.43
C SER A 276 7.19 20.72 6.83
N GLU A 277 8.39 20.94 7.36
CA GLU A 277 9.21 19.90 7.99
C GLU A 277 8.50 19.39 9.26
N GLU A 278 7.91 18.19 9.17
CA GLU A 278 7.61 17.35 10.35
C GLU A 278 8.84 16.52 10.71
#